data_AF-A0A543K4C4-F1
#
_entry.id   AF-A0A543K4C4-F1
#
_cell.length_a   1.000
_cell.length_b   1.000
_cell.length_c   1.000
_cell.angle_alpha   90.00
_cell.angle_beta   90.00
_cell.angle_gamma   90.00
#
_symmetry.space_group_name_H-M   'P 1'
#
loop_
_entity.id
_entity.type
_entity.pdbx_description
1 polymer ?
#
loop_
_entity_poly.entity_id
_entity_poly.type
_entity_poly.pdbx_seq_one_letter_code
_entity_poly.pdbx_strand_id
1 'polypeptide(L)'
;MGKLSWNKFTADHPTAPAFTTTVSSSLPKAAPFFDRDGNKLPTPYGLLVEWLKANLAGDWTSMTKNRLVIVKAVEHTDAAMIMKRFPAIGAAKKTSASASTSQINYTDHDYGKLAVEMGYKLS
;
A
#
# COMPACT_ATOMS: atom_id res chain seq x y z
N MET A 1 6.76 -9.97 11.12
CA MET A 1 5.30 -9.75 11.29
C MET A 1 4.60 -11.08 11.18
N GLY A 2 4.06 -11.59 12.28
CA GLY A 2 3.40 -12.89 12.31
C GLY A 2 2.13 -12.86 11.47
N LYS A 3 1.91 -13.90 10.64
CA LYS A 3 0.69 -14.15 9.85
C LYS A 3 -0.62 -14.02 10.66
N LEU A 4 -0.54 -14.08 11.99
CA LEU A 4 -1.66 -13.95 12.91
C LEU A 4 -2.38 -12.60 12.78
N SER A 5 -1.69 -11.47 12.58
CA SER A 5 -2.36 -10.16 12.49
C SER A 5 -3.23 -10.06 11.24
N TRP A 6 -2.72 -10.48 10.07
CA TRP A 6 -3.48 -10.47 8.82
C TRP A 6 -4.67 -11.44 8.86
N ASN A 7 -4.44 -12.71 9.23
CA ASN A 7 -5.50 -13.71 9.24
C ASN A 7 -6.62 -13.33 10.21
N LYS A 8 -6.27 -12.87 11.41
CA LYS A 8 -7.23 -12.39 12.40
C LYS A 8 -8.01 -11.20 11.87
N PHE A 9 -7.34 -10.17 11.35
CA PHE A 9 -7.99 -8.99 10.77
C PHE A 9 -8.95 -9.36 9.62
N THR A 10 -8.54 -10.29 8.75
CA THR A 10 -9.40 -10.72 7.65
C THR A 10 -10.65 -11.47 8.12
N ALA A 11 -10.54 -12.23 9.21
CA ALA A 11 -11.66 -12.95 9.82
C ALA A 11 -12.60 -12.00 10.56
N ASP A 12 -12.05 -11.01 11.27
CA ASP A 12 -12.82 -10.02 12.05
C ASP A 12 -13.56 -9.04 11.13
N HIS A 13 -13.03 -8.77 9.92
CA HIS A 13 -13.61 -7.83 8.96
C HIS A 13 -13.87 -8.46 7.59
N PRO A 14 -14.75 -9.45 7.44
CA PRO A 14 -14.89 -10.23 6.20
C PRO A 14 -15.40 -9.40 5.01
N THR A 15 -16.17 -8.34 5.28
CA THR A 15 -16.80 -7.47 4.26
C THR A 15 -15.95 -6.26 3.89
N ALA A 16 -14.89 -5.96 4.65
CA ALA A 16 -14.06 -4.78 4.38
C ALA A 16 -13.37 -4.90 3.01
N PRO A 17 -13.34 -3.81 2.20
CA PRO A 17 -12.73 -3.82 0.90
C PRO A 17 -11.22 -4.10 0.99
N ALA A 18 -10.71 -4.85 0.02
CA ALA A 18 -9.29 -5.07 -0.13
C ALA A 18 -8.76 -4.38 -1.40
N PHE A 19 -7.49 -4.00 -1.36
CA PHE A 19 -6.78 -3.35 -2.45
C PHE A 19 -5.51 -4.12 -2.74
N THR A 20 -5.19 -4.29 -4.02
CA THR A 20 -3.96 -4.98 -4.42
C THR A 20 -3.11 -4.13 -5.34
N THR A 21 -1.80 -4.26 -5.19
CA THR A 21 -0.85 -3.72 -6.16
C THR A 21 0.40 -4.60 -6.22
N THR A 22 1.15 -4.52 -7.32
CA THR A 22 2.45 -5.19 -7.45
C THR A 22 3.54 -4.15 -7.49
N VAL A 23 4.45 -4.21 -6.51
CA VAL A 23 5.61 -3.31 -6.43
C VAL A 23 6.87 -4.07 -6.06
N SER A 24 8.03 -3.52 -6.42
CA SER A 24 9.31 -4.15 -6.15
C SER A 24 9.59 -4.24 -4.65
N SER A 25 10.24 -5.34 -4.25
CA SER A 25 10.76 -5.53 -2.89
C SER A 25 12.07 -4.78 -2.63
N SER A 26 12.64 -4.17 -3.66
CA SER A 26 13.84 -3.36 -3.62
C SER A 26 13.52 -1.94 -4.09
N LEU A 27 14.40 -1.00 -3.75
CA LEU A 27 14.37 0.34 -4.34
C LEU A 27 14.48 0.26 -5.87
N PRO A 28 13.86 1.20 -6.61
CA PRO A 28 14.11 1.35 -8.04
C PRO A 28 15.62 1.49 -8.30
N LYS A 29 16.15 0.86 -9.36
CA LYS A 29 17.60 0.82 -9.62
C LYS A 29 18.27 2.21 -9.68
N ALA A 30 17.51 3.24 -10.07
CA ALA A 30 17.99 4.61 -10.19
C ALA A 30 17.86 5.43 -8.89
N ALA A 31 17.21 4.90 -7.85
CA ALA A 31 17.03 5.59 -6.59
C ALA A 31 18.25 5.39 -5.68
N PRO A 32 18.78 6.47 -5.04
CA PRO A 32 19.82 6.33 -4.04
C PRO A 32 19.28 5.59 -2.80
N PHE A 33 20.17 4.98 -2.00
CA PHE A 33 19.75 4.31 -0.75
C PHE A 33 19.31 5.31 0.34
N PHE A 34 19.80 6.55 0.25
CA PHE A 34 19.52 7.64 1.16
C PHE A 34 19.06 8.87 0.39
N ASP A 35 18.19 9.67 0.99
CA ASP A 35 17.81 10.98 0.47
C ASP A 35 18.93 12.02 0.73
N ARG A 36 18.74 13.25 0.26
CA ARG A 36 19.74 14.34 0.43
C ARG A 36 19.99 14.73 1.90
N ASP A 37 19.08 14.40 2.81
CA ASP A 37 19.23 14.68 4.24
C ASP A 37 19.84 13.49 5.02
N GLY A 38 20.17 12.39 4.32
CA GLY A 38 20.72 11.18 4.93
C GLY A 38 19.65 10.23 5.48
N ASN A 39 18.37 10.46 5.21
CA ASN A 39 17.29 9.54 5.57
C ASN A 39 17.30 8.33 4.65
N LYS A 40 17.19 7.13 5.21
CA LYS A 40 17.09 5.90 4.41
C LYS A 40 15.78 5.90 3.62
N LEU A 41 15.89 5.69 2.31
CA LEU A 41 14.71 5.60 1.46
C LEU A 41 13.94 4.27 1.69
N PRO A 42 12.60 4.32 1.88
CA PRO A 42 11.79 3.12 2.02
C PRO A 42 11.66 2.39 0.68
N THR A 43 11.44 1.07 0.70
CA THR A 43 11.07 0.34 -0.52
C THR A 43 9.70 0.82 -1.04
N PRO A 44 9.32 0.56 -2.29
CA PRO A 44 7.97 0.88 -2.77
C PRO A 44 6.84 0.38 -1.86
N TYR A 45 6.96 -0.83 -1.31
CA TYR A 45 6.03 -1.31 -0.28
C TYR A 45 6.11 -0.49 1.01
N GLY A 46 7.31 -0.22 1.52
CA GLY A 46 7.50 0.58 2.73
C GLY A 46 6.90 1.98 2.60
N LEU A 47 7.09 2.62 1.45
CA LEU A 47 6.56 3.95 1.17
C LEU A 47 5.03 3.95 1.12
N LEU A 48 4.43 2.94 0.48
CA LEU A 48 2.99 2.77 0.51
C LEU A 48 2.47 2.60 1.95
N VAL A 49 3.15 1.82 2.79
CA VAL A 49 2.78 1.64 4.20
C VAL A 49 2.92 2.94 4.99
N GLU A 50 3.95 3.74 4.74
CA GLU A 50 4.10 5.06 5.36
C GLU A 50 2.97 6.00 4.96
N TRP A 51 2.62 6.03 3.67
CA TRP A 51 1.49 6.81 3.18
C TRP A 51 0.17 6.37 3.83
N LEU A 52 -0.08 5.05 3.94
CA LEU A 52 -1.27 4.51 4.60
C LEU A 52 -1.33 4.94 6.08
N LYS A 53 -0.21 4.87 6.81
CA LYS A 53 -0.13 5.32 8.21
C LYS A 53 -0.39 6.82 8.37
N ALA A 54 0.05 7.62 7.41
CA ALA A 54 -0.09 9.08 7.48
C ALA A 54 -1.49 9.57 7.10
N ASN A 55 -2.24 8.80 6.30
CA ASN A 55 -3.48 9.27 5.69
C ASN A 55 -4.74 8.53 6.19
N LEU A 56 -4.63 7.26 6.57
CA LEU A 56 -5.78 6.47 7.02
C LEU A 56 -5.99 6.65 8.52
N ALA A 57 -7.24 6.90 8.92
CA ALA A 57 -7.60 7.14 10.31
C ALA A 57 -8.17 5.90 11.01
N GLY A 58 -8.85 5.04 10.25
CA GLY A 58 -9.50 3.84 10.79
C GLY A 58 -8.60 2.61 10.81
N ASP A 59 -9.21 1.48 11.12
CA ASP A 59 -8.52 0.20 11.16
C ASP A 59 -8.15 -0.29 9.75
N TRP A 60 -6.88 -0.59 9.55
CA TRP A 60 -6.38 -1.19 8.32
C TRP A 60 -5.22 -2.14 8.58
N THR A 61 -4.99 -3.04 7.62
CA THR A 61 -3.83 -3.93 7.62
C THR A 61 -3.25 -4.03 6.22
N SER A 62 -1.96 -4.36 6.13
CA SER A 62 -1.33 -4.72 4.87
C SER A 62 -0.51 -5.99 5.00
N MET A 63 -0.27 -6.67 3.88
CA MET A 63 0.72 -7.72 3.76
C MET A 63 1.37 -7.70 2.39
N THR A 64 2.55 -8.34 2.29
CA THR A 64 3.21 -8.58 1.01
C THR A 64 3.50 -10.06 0.80
N LYS A 65 3.29 -10.54 -0.41
CA LYS A 65 3.69 -11.88 -0.85
C LYS A 65 4.18 -11.83 -2.29
N ASN A 66 5.44 -12.17 -2.55
CA ASN A 66 6.01 -12.21 -3.89
C ASN A 66 5.71 -10.95 -4.73
N ARG A 67 6.03 -9.76 -4.20
CA ARG A 67 5.76 -8.42 -4.80
C ARG A 67 4.29 -7.98 -4.82
N LEU A 68 3.33 -8.89 -4.65
CA LEU A 68 1.94 -8.52 -4.44
C LEU A 68 1.77 -7.93 -3.04
N VAL A 69 1.34 -6.69 -2.98
CA VAL A 69 0.86 -6.02 -1.77
C VAL A 69 -0.65 -6.16 -1.72
N ILE A 70 -1.16 -6.51 -0.55
CA ILE A 70 -2.59 -6.52 -0.26
C ILE A 70 -2.81 -5.58 0.91
N VAL A 71 -3.73 -4.64 0.77
CA VAL A 71 -4.17 -3.70 1.80
C VAL A 71 -5.64 -3.96 2.07
N LYS A 72 -6.07 -3.89 3.32
CA LYS A 72 -7.47 -4.00 3.69
C LYS A 72 -7.79 -2.87 4.66
N ALA A 73 -8.81 -2.07 4.35
CA ALA A 73 -9.24 -0.93 5.15
C ALA A 73 -10.71 -1.12 5.53
N VAL A 74 -11.04 -0.95 6.81
CA VAL A 74 -12.39 -1.21 7.33
C VAL A 74 -13.33 -0.06 6.99
N GLU A 75 -12.86 1.17 7.15
CA GLU A 75 -13.70 2.34 6.94
C GLU A 75 -13.89 2.67 5.45
N HIS A 76 -15.13 3.03 5.10
CA HIS A 76 -15.47 3.44 3.74
C HIS A 76 -14.75 4.73 3.31
N THR A 77 -14.49 5.64 4.25
CA THR A 77 -13.72 6.88 4.07
C THR A 77 -12.28 6.60 3.67
N ASP A 78 -11.61 5.70 4.39
CA ASP A 78 -10.25 5.24 4.10
C ASP A 78 -10.18 4.52 2.75
N ALA A 79 -11.13 3.64 2.48
CA ALA A 79 -11.27 2.95 1.20
C ALA A 79 -11.42 3.94 0.03
N ALA A 80 -12.26 4.97 0.19
CA ALA A 80 -12.43 6.03 -0.80
C ALA A 80 -11.16 6.86 -0.98
N MET A 81 -10.41 7.11 0.10
CA MET A 81 -9.13 7.84 0.04
C MET A 81 -8.07 7.07 -0.74
N ILE A 82 -7.94 5.75 -0.49
CA ILE A 82 -7.05 4.87 -1.27
C ILE A 82 -7.42 4.93 -2.75
N MET A 83 -8.70 4.76 -3.08
CA MET A 83 -9.18 4.77 -4.47
C MET A 83 -9.02 6.13 -5.15
N LYS A 84 -9.12 7.22 -4.40
CA LYS A 84 -8.86 8.57 -4.92
C LYS A 84 -7.39 8.78 -5.23
N ARG A 85 -6.48 8.32 -4.35
CA ARG A 85 -5.03 8.48 -4.54
C ARG A 85 -4.48 7.54 -5.60
N PHE A 86 -4.96 6.30 -5.59
CA PHE A 86 -4.54 5.21 -6.46
C PHE A 86 -5.78 4.62 -7.14
N PRO A 87 -6.22 5.20 -8.27
CA PRO A 87 -7.41 4.75 -8.97
C PRO A 87 -7.39 3.26 -9.28
N ALA A 88 -8.55 2.61 -9.23
CA ALA A 88 -8.63 1.19 -9.54
C ALA A 88 -8.33 0.90 -11.02
N ILE A 89 -7.67 -0.23 -11.25
CA ILE A 89 -7.43 -0.81 -12.56
C ILE A 89 -8.44 -1.93 -12.76
N GLY A 90 -9.45 -1.66 -13.59
CA GLY A 90 -10.50 -2.62 -13.92
C GLY A 90 -11.52 -2.86 -12.80
N ALA A 91 -12.31 -3.91 -12.97
CA ALA A 91 -13.38 -4.26 -12.03
C ALA A 91 -12.85 -5.00 -10.79
N ALA A 92 -13.48 -4.74 -9.63
CA ALA A 92 -13.21 -5.47 -8.40
C ALA A 92 -13.54 -6.96 -8.54
N LYS A 93 -12.78 -7.81 -7.86
CA LYS A 93 -12.93 -9.27 -7.90
C LYS A 93 -13.01 -9.85 -6.50
N LYS A 94 -13.69 -10.99 -6.36
CA LYS A 94 -13.67 -11.80 -5.14
C LYS A 94 -12.32 -12.49 -5.01
N THR A 95 -11.68 -12.37 -3.85
CA THR A 95 -10.42 -13.05 -3.53
C THR A 95 -10.50 -13.69 -2.15
N SER A 96 -9.44 -14.35 -1.70
CA SER A 96 -9.33 -14.82 -0.32
C SER A 96 -9.20 -13.69 0.70
N ALA A 97 -8.85 -12.47 0.28
CA ALA A 97 -8.71 -11.31 1.17
C ALA A 97 -10.05 -10.60 1.45
N SER A 98 -10.94 -10.55 0.46
CA SER A 98 -12.26 -9.91 0.56
C SER A 98 -13.21 -10.34 -0.56
N ALA A 99 -14.51 -10.18 -0.31
CA ALA A 99 -15.56 -10.29 -1.34
C ALA A 99 -15.39 -9.24 -2.45
N SER A 100 -14.80 -8.09 -2.13
CA SER A 100 -14.49 -7.01 -3.08
C SER A 100 -13.01 -6.62 -2.96
N THR A 101 -12.22 -7.00 -3.94
CA THR A 101 -10.80 -6.67 -4.04
C THR A 101 -10.53 -5.88 -5.32
N SER A 102 -10.05 -4.65 -5.19
CA SER A 102 -9.71 -3.78 -6.32
C SER A 102 -8.21 -3.73 -6.53
N GLN A 103 -7.73 -3.92 -7.75
CA GLN A 103 -6.35 -3.60 -8.07
C GLN A 103 -6.20 -2.08 -8.16
N ILE A 104 -5.22 -1.49 -7.46
CA ILE A 104 -4.99 -0.04 -7.46
C ILE A 104 -3.77 0.32 -8.31
N ASN A 105 -3.80 1.50 -8.94
CA ASN A 105 -2.74 2.00 -9.80
C ASN A 105 -1.61 2.68 -9.02
N TYR A 106 -0.98 1.92 -8.11
CA TYR A 106 0.27 2.32 -7.48
C TYR A 106 1.39 1.44 -8.02
N THR A 107 2.40 2.01 -8.65
CA THR A 107 3.49 1.25 -9.28
C THR A 107 4.86 1.77 -8.85
N ASP A 108 5.93 1.06 -9.19
CA ASP A 108 7.31 1.53 -8.96
C ASP A 108 7.59 2.88 -9.65
N HIS A 109 6.84 3.24 -10.71
CA HIS A 109 6.97 4.54 -11.38
C HIS A 109 6.43 5.70 -10.53
N ASP A 110 5.48 5.43 -9.63
CA ASP A 110 4.89 6.42 -8.73
C ASP A 110 5.77 6.67 -7.50
N TYR A 111 6.76 5.80 -7.26
CA TYR A 111 7.66 5.86 -6.11
C TYR A 111 8.26 7.25 -5.92
N GLY A 112 8.84 7.82 -6.97
CA GLY A 112 9.55 9.10 -6.86
C GLY A 112 8.63 10.25 -6.43
N LYS A 113 7.43 10.32 -7.03
CA LYS A 113 6.42 11.33 -6.70
C LYS A 113 5.91 11.17 -5.27
N LEU A 114 5.61 9.92 -4.87
CA LEU A 114 5.10 9.64 -3.54
C LEU A 114 6.18 9.88 -2.46
N ALA A 115 7.45 9.59 -2.75
CA ALA A 115 8.53 9.82 -1.80
C ALA A 115 8.72 11.32 -1.51
N VAL A 116 8.67 12.16 -2.56
CA VAL A 116 8.71 13.62 -2.38
C VAL A 116 7.50 14.13 -1.59
N GLU A 117 6.29 13.62 -1.88
CA GLU A 117 5.08 13.95 -1.11
C GLU A 117 5.20 13.58 0.37
N MET A 118 5.85 12.45 0.66
CA MET A 118 6.14 12.00 2.03
C MET A 118 7.34 12.72 2.68
N GLY A 119 7.93 13.71 2.01
CA GLY A 119 8.98 14.57 2.55
C GLY A 119 10.42 14.13 2.24
N TYR A 120 10.63 13.04 1.51
CA TYR A 120 11.97 12.60 1.11
C TYR A 120 12.56 13.50 0.03
N LYS A 121 13.81 13.91 0.21
CA LYS A 121 14.52 14.74 -0.76
C LYS A 121 15.27 13.89 -1.78
N LEU A 122 14.59 13.54 -2.86
CA LEU A 122 15.21 12.81 -3.97
C LEU A 122 16.27 13.67 -4.67
N SER A 123 17.38 13.02 -5.03
CA SER A 123 18.55 13.61 -5.68
C SER A 123 18.24 14.19 -7.05
#